data_AF-A0A524AK42-F1
#
_entry.id   AF-A0A524AK42-F1
#
_cell.length_a   1.000
_cell.length_b   1.000
_cell.length_c   1.000
_cell.angle_alpha   90.00
_cell.angle_beta   90.00
_cell.angle_gamma   90.00
#
_symmetry.space_group_name_H-M   'P 1'
#
loop_
_entity.id
_entity.type
_entity.pdbx_description
1 polymer ?
#
loop_
_entity_poly.entity_id
_entity_poly.type
_entity_poly.pdbx_seq_one_letter_code
_entity_poly.pdbx_strand_id
1 'polypeptide(L)'
;MTTLLEDPLTNPLDLEIHAAQAEVVIWQGREALRLENGLALVPGHRATDASIEVLIGADGPAYPGIAFRVADVLNFELAYAVPHVSGQWDALQYDPVFHGSNTWQVYHGPSYQRVTQVPTGRWFRLRVDFRGARAAVSVDGQPPLVVERLAHPTAAGLLGLWTYRPAYFCDLRVSTCDGLDIPQGEMPSAAEGTVEAWFVEDYGVVTCEPNGVVNLNRYLPISLGDVRLTRRFETPEGGAVAFEFGFSDALSLDLDGQVLFSGENTFKGFEDRAARGYAELGTQSLQQDLSPGAHCLAATLRASEPFGWGLAFAVCGEGLHWLPVELG
;
A
#
# COMPACT_ATOMS: atom_id res chain seq x y z
N MET A 1 18.13 19.22 12.95
CA MET A 1 17.34 19.38 11.72
C MET A 1 17.64 20.72 11.08
N THR A 2 18.04 20.71 9.82
CA THR A 2 18.31 21.91 9.01
C THR A 2 17.27 22.00 7.91
N THR A 3 16.68 23.18 7.68
CA THR A 3 15.71 23.39 6.59
C THR A 3 16.40 23.29 5.24
N LEU A 4 15.83 22.48 4.34
CA LEU A 4 16.29 22.26 2.97
C LEU A 4 15.43 23.00 1.94
N LEU A 5 14.14 23.15 2.23
CA LEU A 5 13.15 23.84 1.40
C LEU A 5 12.06 24.42 2.29
N GLU A 6 11.63 25.64 1.98
CA GLU A 6 10.37 26.23 2.43
C GLU A 6 9.68 26.81 1.19
N ASP A 7 8.46 26.34 0.92
CA ASP A 7 7.68 26.74 -0.24
C ASP A 7 6.23 27.02 0.21
N PRO A 8 5.73 28.25 0.03
CA PRO A 8 4.35 28.60 0.39
C PRO A 8 3.30 27.93 -0.53
N LEU A 9 3.72 27.35 -1.67
CA LEU A 9 2.89 26.72 -2.69
C LEU A 9 1.95 27.69 -3.41
N THR A 10 2.47 28.89 -3.72
CA THR A 10 1.71 30.00 -4.33
C THR A 10 2.06 30.23 -5.81
N ASN A 11 2.90 29.39 -6.41
CA ASN A 11 3.23 29.43 -7.83
C ASN A 11 3.41 28.01 -8.42
N PRO A 12 2.42 27.48 -9.17
CA PRO A 12 2.49 26.12 -9.70
C PRO A 12 3.60 25.91 -10.73
N LEU A 13 4.17 26.99 -11.29
CA LEU A 13 5.29 26.91 -12.25
C LEU A 13 6.60 26.48 -11.58
N ASP A 14 6.68 26.57 -10.25
CA ASP A 14 7.84 26.11 -9.48
C ASP A 14 7.77 24.60 -9.18
N LEU A 15 6.69 23.92 -9.59
CA LEU A 15 6.42 22.51 -9.36
C LEU A 15 6.35 21.72 -10.66
N GLU A 16 6.67 20.43 -10.60
CA GLU A 16 6.41 19.47 -11.66
C GLU A 16 5.02 18.86 -11.44
N ILE A 17 4.02 19.31 -12.21
CA ILE A 17 2.61 18.95 -12.04
C ILE A 17 2.24 17.73 -12.90
N HIS A 18 1.81 16.66 -12.23
CA HIS A 18 1.24 15.45 -12.83
C HIS A 18 -0.13 15.17 -12.20
N ALA A 19 -0.99 16.19 -12.20
CA ALA A 19 -2.33 16.15 -11.64
C ALA A 19 -3.36 16.62 -12.66
N ALA A 20 -4.62 16.19 -12.50
CA ALA A 20 -5.70 16.61 -13.38
C ALA A 20 -5.96 18.12 -13.29
N GLN A 21 -5.81 18.71 -12.10
CA GLN A 21 -5.89 20.16 -11.89
C GLN A 21 -4.88 20.61 -10.84
N ALA A 22 -4.31 21.79 -11.06
CA ALA A 22 -3.44 22.50 -10.12
C ALA A 22 -3.66 24.02 -10.30
N GLU A 23 -4.11 24.69 -9.25
CA GLU A 23 -4.39 26.12 -9.28
C GLU A 23 -4.14 26.78 -7.92
N VAL A 24 -3.78 28.07 -7.94
CA VAL A 24 -3.61 28.85 -6.71
C VAL A 24 -4.95 29.51 -6.38
N VAL A 25 -5.42 29.29 -5.16
CA VAL A 25 -6.69 29.79 -4.66
C VAL A 25 -6.54 30.35 -3.25
N ILE A 26 -7.55 31.10 -2.80
CA ILE A 26 -7.68 31.43 -1.38
C ILE A 26 -8.63 30.42 -0.74
N TRP A 27 -8.13 29.62 0.19
CA TRP A 27 -8.95 28.71 1.00
C TRP A 27 -8.74 28.97 2.49
N GLN A 28 -9.84 29.12 3.23
CA GLN A 28 -9.83 29.45 4.66
C GLN A 28 -8.88 30.62 5.02
N GLY A 29 -8.90 31.67 4.19
CA GLY A 29 -8.13 32.91 4.40
C GLY A 29 -6.62 32.82 4.10
N ARG A 30 -6.16 31.73 3.48
CA ARG A 30 -4.76 31.55 3.04
C ARG A 30 -4.70 31.29 1.55
N GLU A 31 -3.66 31.81 0.90
CA GLU A 31 -3.28 31.38 -0.44
C GLU A 31 -2.78 29.93 -0.37
N ALA A 32 -3.20 29.09 -1.32
CA ALA A 32 -2.92 27.67 -1.32
C ALA A 32 -2.95 27.09 -2.73
N LEU A 33 -2.17 26.03 -2.93
CA LEU A 33 -2.28 25.16 -4.09
C LEU A 33 -3.48 24.23 -3.91
N ARG A 34 -4.54 24.42 -4.71
CA ARG A 34 -5.58 23.41 -4.90
C ARG A 34 -5.07 22.39 -5.91
N LEU A 35 -5.01 21.12 -5.50
CA LEU A 35 -4.60 20.00 -6.33
C LEU A 35 -5.76 19.02 -6.46
N GLU A 36 -5.89 18.37 -7.61
CA GLU A 36 -6.91 17.33 -7.84
C GLU A 36 -6.34 16.19 -8.67
N ASN A 37 -6.44 14.96 -8.16
CA ASN A 37 -6.11 13.70 -8.81
C ASN A 37 -4.70 13.68 -9.42
N GLY A 38 -3.68 13.58 -8.57
CA GLY A 38 -2.31 13.31 -8.99
C GLY A 38 -1.24 13.93 -8.10
N LEU A 39 -0.08 14.20 -8.70
CA LEU A 39 1.15 14.62 -8.03
C LEU A 39 1.51 16.08 -8.32
N ALA A 40 2.13 16.73 -7.34
CA ALA A 40 2.93 17.93 -7.53
C ALA A 40 4.30 17.70 -6.89
N LEU A 41 5.35 17.55 -7.71
CA LEU A 41 6.71 17.26 -7.25
C LEU A 41 7.54 18.53 -7.16
N VAL A 42 8.45 18.60 -6.20
CA VAL A 42 9.40 19.71 -6.06
C VAL A 42 10.64 19.42 -6.92
N PRO A 43 10.87 20.14 -8.03
CA PRO A 43 11.98 19.87 -8.94
C PRO A 43 13.34 20.04 -8.25
N GLY A 44 14.29 19.15 -8.54
CA GLY A 44 15.67 19.27 -8.04
C GLY A 44 15.88 18.94 -6.56
N HIS A 45 14.82 18.77 -5.77
CA HIS A 45 14.91 18.40 -4.36
C HIS A 45 14.73 16.89 -4.19
N ARG A 46 15.85 16.17 -4.02
CA ARG A 46 15.87 14.72 -3.78
C ARG A 46 16.44 14.41 -2.41
N ALA A 47 15.88 13.42 -1.72
CA ALA A 47 16.40 12.97 -0.43
C ALA A 47 16.23 11.45 -0.26
N THR A 48 17.22 10.82 0.37
CA THR A 48 17.08 9.45 0.89
C THR A 48 16.37 9.49 2.25
N ASP A 49 16.75 10.42 3.11
CA ASP A 49 16.17 10.60 4.45
C ASP A 49 15.83 12.08 4.64
N ALA A 50 14.61 12.38 5.09
CA ALA A 50 14.17 13.75 5.33
C ALA A 50 12.95 13.80 6.26
N SER A 51 12.57 15.03 6.60
CA SER A 51 11.30 15.37 7.21
C SER A 51 10.53 16.31 6.30
N ILE A 52 9.27 16.01 6.05
CA ILE A 52 8.37 16.83 5.23
C ILE A 52 7.17 17.22 6.09
N GLU A 53 6.84 18.51 6.09
CA GLU A 53 5.64 19.06 6.73
C GLU A 53 4.87 19.91 5.72
N VAL A 54 3.54 19.83 5.73
CA VAL A 54 2.67 20.68 4.90
C VAL A 54 1.34 20.90 5.61
N LEU A 55 0.73 22.07 5.42
CA LEU A 55 -0.66 22.30 5.82
C LEU A 55 -1.59 21.82 4.71
N ILE A 56 -2.60 21.06 5.11
CA ILE A 56 -3.58 20.44 4.22
C ILE A 56 -4.98 20.86 4.63
N GLY A 57 -5.83 21.12 3.63
CA GLY A 57 -7.25 21.38 3.76
C GLY A 57 -8.06 20.51 2.80
N ALA A 58 -9.31 20.19 3.16
CA ALA A 58 -10.27 19.54 2.29
C ALA A 58 -11.69 19.97 2.67
N ASP A 59 -12.56 20.19 1.68
CA ASP A 59 -13.98 20.54 1.92
C ASP A 59 -14.85 19.31 2.20
N GLY A 60 -14.39 18.12 1.82
CA GLY A 60 -15.14 16.86 1.92
C GLY A 60 -14.23 15.64 1.75
N PRO A 61 -14.76 14.52 1.22
CA PRO A 61 -13.97 13.32 0.96
C PRO A 61 -12.77 13.61 0.06
N ALA A 62 -11.56 13.35 0.59
CA ALA A 62 -10.30 13.45 -0.12
C ALA A 62 -9.27 12.49 0.49
N TYR A 63 -8.16 12.31 -0.22
CA TYR A 63 -7.02 11.49 0.21
C TYR A 63 -5.72 12.30 0.03
N PRO A 64 -5.55 13.47 0.69
CA PRO A 64 -4.37 14.29 0.54
C PRO A 64 -3.19 13.76 1.35
N GLY A 65 -2.01 13.77 0.74
CA GLY A 65 -0.81 13.18 1.30
C GLY A 65 0.49 13.75 0.79
N ILE A 66 1.57 13.15 1.26
CA ILE A 66 2.94 13.43 0.88
C ILE A 66 3.48 12.21 0.11
N ALA A 67 4.00 12.47 -1.08
CA ALA A 67 4.79 11.52 -1.85
C ALA A 67 6.28 11.75 -1.54
N PHE A 68 7.00 10.69 -1.23
CA PHE A 68 8.42 10.76 -0.86
C PHE A 68 9.19 9.60 -1.48
N ARG A 69 10.52 9.78 -1.59
CA ARG A 69 11.40 8.87 -2.34
C ARG A 69 10.84 8.52 -3.73
N VAL A 70 10.27 9.52 -4.41
CA VAL A 70 9.68 9.34 -5.73
C VAL A 70 10.80 9.01 -6.72
N ALA A 71 10.80 7.76 -7.20
CA ALA A 71 11.74 7.30 -8.21
C ALA A 71 11.31 7.83 -9.59
N ASP A 72 10.02 7.70 -9.87
CA ASP A 72 9.28 8.25 -11.00
C ASP A 72 7.80 8.41 -10.63
N VAL A 73 6.99 8.98 -11.53
CA VAL A 73 5.56 9.27 -11.29
C VAL A 73 4.68 8.02 -11.12
N LEU A 74 5.24 6.83 -11.33
CA LEU A 74 4.58 5.54 -11.19
C LEU A 74 5.10 4.74 -9.98
N ASN A 75 6.21 5.15 -9.34
CA ASN A 75 6.87 4.39 -8.28
C ASN A 75 7.38 5.30 -7.16
N PHE A 76 6.67 5.30 -6.03
CA PHE A 76 6.99 6.15 -4.88
C PHE A 76 6.39 5.64 -3.57
N GLU A 77 6.95 6.13 -2.46
CA GLU A 77 6.33 5.97 -1.15
C GLU A 77 5.28 7.05 -0.95
N LEU A 78 4.14 6.70 -0.36
CA LEU A 78 3.02 7.62 -0.16
C LEU A 78 2.40 7.41 1.21
N ALA A 79 2.16 8.53 1.88
CA ALA A 79 1.36 8.57 3.11
C ALA A 79 0.32 9.68 3.01
N TYR A 80 -0.94 9.37 3.31
CA TYR A 80 -2.05 10.31 3.21
C TYR A 80 -3.02 10.20 4.39
N ALA A 81 -3.76 11.29 4.62
CA ALA A 81 -4.85 11.33 5.58
C ALA A 81 -6.20 11.20 4.85
N VAL A 82 -7.23 10.73 5.56
CA VAL A 82 -8.57 10.49 4.99
C VAL A 82 -9.63 11.22 5.83
N PRO A 83 -9.90 12.51 5.55
CA PRO A 83 -10.77 13.34 6.40
C PRO A 83 -12.18 12.78 6.63
N HIS A 84 -12.77 12.13 5.63
CA HIS A 84 -14.15 11.62 5.70
C HIS A 84 -14.32 10.34 6.54
N VAL A 85 -13.22 9.68 6.92
CA VAL A 85 -13.23 8.57 7.89
C VAL A 85 -12.45 8.91 9.16
N SER A 86 -12.33 10.20 9.49
CA SER A 86 -11.68 10.67 10.72
C SER A 86 -12.11 9.84 11.95
N GLY A 87 -11.13 9.36 12.70
CA GLY A 87 -11.36 8.51 13.88
C GLY A 87 -11.60 7.03 13.60
N GLN A 88 -11.66 6.59 12.34
CA GLN A 88 -11.62 5.18 11.96
C GLN A 88 -10.18 4.67 11.86
N TRP A 89 -10.00 3.34 11.80
CA TRP A 89 -8.67 2.69 11.81
C TRP A 89 -7.79 3.03 10.60
N ASP A 90 -8.40 3.49 9.51
CA ASP A 90 -7.79 3.80 8.22
C ASP A 90 -7.79 5.32 7.91
N ALA A 91 -7.93 6.17 8.95
CA ALA A 91 -7.92 7.62 8.81
C ALA A 91 -6.54 8.21 8.44
N LEU A 92 -5.46 7.50 8.74
CA LEU A 92 -4.09 7.81 8.32
C LEU A 92 -3.48 6.56 7.72
N GLN A 93 -2.97 6.63 6.49
CA GLN A 93 -2.54 5.46 5.74
C GLN A 93 -1.16 5.66 5.13
N TYR A 94 -0.43 4.55 5.03
CA TYR A 94 0.72 4.37 4.17
C TYR A 94 0.32 3.42 3.03
N ASP A 95 0.56 3.85 1.81
CA ASP A 95 0.05 3.23 0.59
C ASP A 95 1.07 3.41 -0.55
N PRO A 96 2.13 2.60 -0.62
CA PRO A 96 3.16 2.76 -1.64
C PRO A 96 2.58 2.54 -3.03
N VAL A 97 3.08 3.31 -4.00
CA VAL A 97 2.62 3.23 -5.38
C VAL A 97 3.60 2.40 -6.19
N PHE A 98 3.07 1.43 -6.93
CA PHE A 98 3.82 0.55 -7.84
C PHE A 98 3.22 0.59 -9.23
N HIS A 99 4.02 0.91 -10.24
CA HIS A 99 3.59 1.02 -11.64
C HIS A 99 2.30 1.85 -11.83
N GLY A 100 2.14 2.91 -11.04
CA GLY A 100 0.99 3.82 -11.09
C GLY A 100 -0.24 3.35 -10.32
N SER A 101 -0.17 2.21 -9.62
CA SER A 101 -1.27 1.70 -8.81
C SER A 101 -1.06 2.02 -7.33
N ASN A 102 -2.06 2.64 -6.71
CA ASN A 102 -2.22 2.60 -5.25
C ASN A 102 -2.43 1.14 -4.81
N THR A 103 -1.86 0.75 -3.67
CA THR A 103 -1.83 -0.64 -3.17
C THR A 103 -2.40 -0.81 -1.75
N TRP A 104 -3.25 0.12 -1.30
CA TRP A 104 -3.86 0.13 0.04
C TRP A 104 -4.65 -1.15 0.41
N GLN A 105 -5.14 -1.92 -0.57
CA GLN A 105 -5.76 -3.24 -0.34
C GLN A 105 -4.76 -4.31 0.09
N VAL A 106 -3.48 -4.11 -0.22
CA VAL A 106 -2.34 -4.97 0.14
C VAL A 106 -1.66 -4.45 1.41
N TYR A 107 -1.43 -3.14 1.52
CA TYR A 107 -0.82 -2.50 2.70
C TYR A 107 -1.89 -2.02 3.68
N HIS A 108 -2.54 -2.96 4.36
CA HIS A 108 -3.60 -2.69 5.34
C HIS A 108 -3.23 -3.18 6.75
N GLY A 109 -3.95 -2.70 7.77
CA GLY A 109 -3.75 -3.09 9.16
C GLY A 109 -2.74 -2.21 9.91
N PRO A 110 -2.47 -2.50 11.19
CA PRO A 110 -1.81 -1.57 12.11
C PRO A 110 -0.38 -1.13 11.73
N SER A 111 0.35 -1.94 10.95
CA SER A 111 1.66 -1.57 10.40
C SER A 111 1.60 -0.49 9.31
N TYR A 112 0.42 -0.26 8.72
CA TYR A 112 0.23 0.62 7.56
C TYR A 112 -0.95 1.60 7.71
N GLN A 113 -1.77 1.44 8.74
CA GLN A 113 -2.97 2.25 8.97
C GLN A 113 -3.09 2.62 10.44
N ARG A 114 -3.66 3.79 10.73
CA ARG A 114 -3.83 4.28 12.09
C ARG A 114 -5.12 5.08 12.31
N VAL A 115 -5.74 4.85 13.46
CA VAL A 115 -6.76 5.73 14.03
C VAL A 115 -6.18 7.12 14.32
N THR A 116 -6.68 8.12 13.61
CA THR A 116 -6.24 9.52 13.74
C THR A 116 -7.43 10.46 13.56
N GLN A 117 -7.47 11.57 14.30
CA GLN A 117 -8.45 12.62 14.06
C GLN A 117 -7.98 13.53 12.93
N VAL A 118 -8.71 13.55 11.83
CA VAL A 118 -8.36 14.31 10.62
C VAL A 118 -9.46 15.33 10.34
N PRO A 119 -9.19 16.63 10.50
CA PRO A 119 -10.19 17.66 10.23
C PRO A 119 -10.66 17.71 8.78
N THR A 120 -11.96 18.01 8.61
CA THR A 120 -12.55 18.48 7.34
C THR A 120 -12.94 19.95 7.50
N GLY A 121 -12.82 20.73 6.43
CA GLY A 121 -13.21 22.15 6.40
C GLY A 121 -12.29 23.08 7.21
N ARG A 122 -11.12 22.62 7.67
CA ARG A 122 -10.08 23.46 8.28
C ARG A 122 -8.70 22.88 8.03
N TRP A 123 -7.68 23.72 8.15
CA TRP A 123 -6.27 23.32 8.01
C TRP A 123 -5.85 22.31 9.09
N PHE A 124 -5.09 21.31 8.70
CA PHE A 124 -4.32 20.42 9.57
C PHE A 124 -2.90 20.26 9.03
N ARG A 125 -1.93 19.95 9.89
CA ARG A 125 -0.55 19.67 9.47
C ARG A 125 -0.35 18.18 9.29
N LEU A 126 0.09 17.75 8.10
CA LEU A 126 0.63 16.41 7.87
C LEU A 126 2.16 16.48 7.93
N ARG A 127 2.76 15.55 8.67
CA ARG A 127 4.22 15.40 8.75
C ARG A 127 4.63 13.97 8.46
N VAL A 128 5.66 13.81 7.62
CA VAL A 128 6.33 12.53 7.35
C VAL A 128 7.81 12.68 7.67
N ASP A 129 8.27 11.95 8.68
CA ASP A 129 9.69 11.76 8.99
C ASP A 129 10.11 10.40 8.43
N PHE A 130 11.13 10.32 7.58
CA PHE A 130 11.59 9.05 7.01
C PHE A 130 13.11 8.93 7.02
N ARG A 131 13.60 7.76 7.43
CA ARG A 131 15.02 7.44 7.54
C ARG A 131 15.28 5.96 7.39
N GLY A 132 16.22 5.58 6.50
CA GLY A 132 16.51 4.18 6.25
C GLY A 132 15.26 3.44 5.77
N ALA A 133 14.86 2.36 6.44
CA ALA A 133 13.65 1.62 6.07
C ALA A 133 12.38 2.11 6.78
N ARG A 134 12.45 3.13 7.65
CA ARG A 134 11.34 3.51 8.52
C ARG A 134 10.77 4.88 8.17
N ALA A 135 9.46 5.05 8.34
CA ALA A 135 8.81 6.36 8.38
C ALA A 135 7.87 6.51 9.58
N ALA A 136 7.70 7.74 10.07
CA ALA A 136 6.64 8.14 10.99
C ALA A 136 5.78 9.23 10.34
N VAL A 137 4.48 8.99 10.30
CA VAL A 137 3.47 9.86 9.70
C VAL A 137 2.56 10.37 10.79
N SER A 138 2.36 11.69 10.91
CA SER A 138 1.50 12.27 11.95
C SER A 138 0.64 13.42 11.43
N VAL A 139 -0.54 13.59 12.06
CA VAL A 139 -1.46 14.71 11.82
C VAL A 139 -1.54 15.56 13.08
N ASP A 140 -1.24 16.86 12.97
CA ASP A 140 -1.27 17.82 14.09
C ASP A 140 -0.48 17.36 15.34
N GLY A 141 0.61 16.61 15.14
CA GLY A 141 1.44 16.08 16.23
C GLY A 141 0.76 14.98 17.06
N GLN A 142 -0.37 14.44 16.61
CA GLN A 142 -0.96 13.22 17.17
C GLN A 142 0.05 12.05 17.07
N PRO A 143 -0.09 11.00 17.91
CA PRO A 143 0.74 9.81 17.83
C PRO A 143 0.86 9.28 16.39
N PRO A 144 2.08 9.02 15.88
CA PRO A 144 2.27 8.72 14.47
C PRO A 144 1.85 7.30 14.09
N LEU A 145 1.48 7.11 12.83
CA LEU A 145 1.64 5.82 12.15
C LEU A 145 3.13 5.61 11.91
N VAL A 146 3.69 4.50 12.40
CA VAL A 146 5.08 4.15 12.15
C VAL A 146 5.12 2.97 11.19
N VAL A 147 5.68 3.21 10.01
CA VAL A 147 5.93 2.19 8.99
C VAL A 147 7.35 1.67 9.20
N GLU A 148 7.47 0.47 9.74
CA GLU A 148 8.78 -0.14 10.06
C GLU A 148 9.58 -0.57 8.83
N ARG A 149 8.88 -0.86 7.72
CA ARG A 149 9.46 -1.29 6.45
C ARG A 149 8.78 -0.58 5.28
N LEU A 150 9.44 0.48 4.80
CA LEU A 150 9.16 1.12 3.53
C LEU A 150 9.31 0.10 2.38
N ALA A 151 8.46 0.22 1.36
CA ALA A 151 8.19 -0.84 0.40
C ALA A 151 9.13 -0.80 -0.82
N HIS A 152 9.67 0.38 -1.13
CA HIS A 152 10.66 0.57 -2.16
C HIS A 152 12.08 0.47 -1.60
N PRO A 153 13.08 0.16 -2.45
CA PRO A 153 14.47 0.19 -2.03
C PRO A 153 14.87 1.54 -1.44
N THR A 154 15.71 1.53 -0.41
CA THR A 154 16.25 2.76 0.18
C THR A 154 17.13 3.50 -0.83
N ALA A 155 16.56 4.52 -1.46
CA ALA A 155 17.21 5.36 -2.46
C ALA A 155 16.73 6.81 -2.38
N ALA A 156 17.56 7.73 -2.89
CA ALA A 156 17.19 9.13 -3.00
C ALA A 156 16.16 9.34 -4.12
N GLY A 157 15.00 9.87 -3.78
CA GLY A 157 13.94 10.22 -4.73
C GLY A 157 13.44 11.65 -4.56
N LEU A 158 12.63 12.11 -5.51
CA LEU A 158 11.95 13.40 -5.42
C LEU A 158 10.95 13.39 -4.27
N LEU A 159 10.54 14.58 -3.86
CA LEU A 159 9.56 14.82 -2.79
C LEU A 159 8.39 15.62 -3.38
N GLY A 160 7.19 15.42 -2.85
CA GLY A 160 6.03 16.14 -3.35
C GLY A 160 4.75 15.88 -2.58
N LEU A 161 3.69 16.38 -3.18
CA LEU A 161 2.31 16.28 -2.70
C LEU A 161 1.56 15.33 -3.60
N TRP A 162 0.61 14.60 -3.01
CA TRP A 162 -0.28 13.73 -3.75
C TRP A 162 -1.71 13.92 -3.26
N THR A 163 -2.68 13.81 -4.15
CA THR A 163 -4.07 13.69 -3.72
C THR A 163 -4.93 12.92 -4.70
N TYR A 164 -5.88 12.17 -4.15
CA TYR A 164 -7.08 11.74 -4.85
C TYR A 164 -8.27 12.55 -4.34
N ARG A 165 -9.06 13.10 -5.28
CA ARG A 165 -10.06 14.16 -5.07
C ARG A 165 -9.45 15.51 -4.66
N PRO A 166 -10.20 16.63 -4.77
CA PRO A 166 -9.66 17.96 -4.49
C PRO A 166 -9.19 18.14 -3.04
N ALA A 167 -8.01 18.73 -2.87
CA ALA A 167 -7.48 19.19 -1.59
C ALA A 167 -6.62 20.45 -1.76
N TYR A 168 -6.37 21.14 -0.65
CA TYR A 168 -5.62 22.39 -0.61
C TYR A 168 -4.33 22.19 0.19
N PHE A 169 -3.24 22.76 -0.30
CA PHE A 169 -1.91 22.63 0.30
C PHE A 169 -1.25 23.99 0.43
N CYS A 170 -0.62 24.28 1.57
CA CYS A 170 0.25 25.45 1.75
C CYS A 170 1.35 25.18 2.79
N ASP A 171 2.34 26.07 2.86
CA ASP A 171 3.44 26.03 3.82
C ASP A 171 4.20 24.69 3.81
N LEU A 172 4.64 24.23 2.63
CA LEU A 172 5.49 23.05 2.50
C LEU A 172 6.88 23.33 3.06
N ARG A 173 7.36 22.43 3.90
CA ARG A 173 8.70 22.49 4.48
C ARG A 173 9.39 21.15 4.39
N VAL A 174 10.63 21.15 3.92
CA VAL A 174 11.51 19.98 3.94
C VAL A 174 12.72 20.29 4.81
N SER A 175 13.09 19.36 5.68
CA SER A 175 14.26 19.49 6.55
C SER A 175 15.06 18.19 6.63
N THR A 176 16.34 18.29 7.00
CA THR A 176 17.14 17.10 7.31
C THR A 176 16.57 16.40 8.54
N CYS A 177 16.64 15.07 8.56
CA CYS A 177 16.28 14.25 9.72
C CYS A 177 17.48 13.96 10.65
N ASP A 178 18.55 14.76 10.58
CA ASP A 178 19.75 14.54 11.40
C ASP A 178 19.40 14.62 12.89
N GLY A 179 19.72 13.55 13.61
CA GLY A 179 19.44 13.43 15.04
C GLY A 179 17.97 13.15 15.39
N LEU A 180 17.09 12.96 14.40
CA LEU A 180 15.71 12.56 14.64
C LEU A 180 15.66 11.04 14.92
N ASP A 181 15.08 10.69 16.06
CA ASP A 181 14.79 9.31 16.44
C ASP A 181 13.35 8.99 16.03
N ILE A 182 13.20 8.24 14.93
CA ILE A 182 11.88 7.80 14.47
C ILE A 182 11.41 6.69 15.42
N PRO A 183 10.26 6.85 16.10
CA PRO A 183 9.77 5.86 17.07
C PRO A 183 9.60 4.48 16.43
N GLN A 184 9.53 3.44 17.26
CA GLN A 184 9.19 2.09 16.79
C GLN A 184 7.68 1.92 16.66
N GLY A 185 7.28 1.11 15.69
CA GLY A 185 5.92 0.79 15.32
C GLY A 185 5.63 -0.71 15.38
N GLU A 186 4.52 -1.08 14.76
CA GLU A 186 4.15 -2.49 14.60
C GLU A 186 4.92 -3.10 13.41
N MET A 187 5.76 -4.08 13.70
CA MET A 187 6.47 -4.82 12.67
C MET A 187 5.48 -5.65 11.85
N PRO A 188 5.41 -5.49 10.52
CA PRO A 188 4.62 -6.39 9.70
C PRO A 188 5.22 -7.81 9.78
N SER A 189 4.35 -8.80 9.89
CA SER A 189 4.72 -10.21 9.90
C SER A 189 3.73 -11.04 9.12
N ALA A 190 4.24 -11.99 8.35
CA ALA A 190 3.44 -13.06 7.76
C ALA A 190 2.98 -14.04 8.86
N ALA A 191 1.77 -14.59 8.72
CA ALA A 191 1.27 -15.62 9.62
C ALA A 191 2.02 -16.95 9.41
N GLU A 192 1.98 -17.82 10.42
CA GLU A 192 2.50 -19.19 10.27
C GLU A 192 1.83 -19.91 9.10
N GLY A 193 2.60 -20.69 8.34
CA GLY A 193 2.10 -21.41 7.17
C GLY A 193 1.92 -20.55 5.92
N THR A 194 2.24 -19.26 5.96
CA THR A 194 2.18 -18.37 4.78
C THR A 194 3.02 -18.92 3.62
N VAL A 195 2.45 -18.89 2.42
CA VAL A 195 3.15 -19.23 1.17
C VAL A 195 3.89 -17.99 0.68
N GLU A 196 5.17 -17.89 1.06
CA GLU A 196 5.97 -16.68 0.85
C GLU A 196 6.42 -16.44 -0.60
N ALA A 197 6.36 -17.45 -1.46
CA ALA A 197 6.81 -17.36 -2.84
C ALA A 197 5.91 -18.16 -3.77
N TRP A 198 5.69 -17.62 -4.98
CA TRP A 198 4.85 -18.21 -6.03
C TRP A 198 5.54 -18.11 -7.37
N PHE A 199 5.24 -19.04 -8.27
CA PHE A 199 5.64 -18.90 -9.67
C PHE A 199 4.49 -18.27 -10.45
N VAL A 200 4.71 -17.10 -11.05
CA VAL A 200 3.77 -16.46 -11.97
C VAL A 200 4.08 -16.95 -13.38
N GLU A 201 3.08 -17.55 -14.05
CA GLU A 201 3.20 -17.99 -15.44
C GLU A 201 3.70 -16.84 -16.32
N ASP A 202 4.69 -17.10 -17.18
CA ASP A 202 5.39 -16.14 -18.05
C ASP A 202 6.25 -15.04 -17.38
N TYR A 203 6.19 -14.87 -16.04
CA TYR A 203 6.92 -13.80 -15.34
C TYR A 203 7.94 -14.29 -14.30
N GLY A 204 7.84 -15.54 -13.86
CA GLY A 204 8.81 -16.15 -12.94
C GLY A 204 8.43 -16.01 -11.46
N VAL A 205 9.43 -16.08 -10.58
CA VAL A 205 9.21 -16.14 -9.13
C VAL A 205 8.88 -14.76 -8.57
N VAL A 206 7.80 -14.69 -7.78
CA VAL A 206 7.40 -13.53 -6.98
C VAL A 206 7.34 -13.90 -5.50
N THR A 207 7.52 -12.92 -4.62
CA THR A 207 7.50 -13.11 -3.17
C THR A 207 6.48 -12.22 -2.50
N CYS A 208 6.04 -12.59 -1.31
CA CYS A 208 5.14 -11.78 -0.51
C CYS A 208 5.83 -10.53 0.05
N GLU A 209 5.02 -9.51 0.33
CA GLU A 209 5.36 -8.40 1.19
C GLU A 209 5.58 -8.88 2.64
N PRO A 210 6.17 -8.07 3.53
CA PRO A 210 6.43 -8.45 4.92
C PRO A 210 5.19 -8.88 5.74
N ASN A 211 3.98 -8.51 5.30
CA ASN A 211 2.71 -8.92 5.91
C ASN A 211 2.14 -10.23 5.35
N GLY A 212 2.87 -10.91 4.45
CA GLY A 212 2.46 -12.19 3.87
C GLY A 212 1.59 -12.09 2.61
N VAL A 213 1.27 -10.87 2.15
CA VAL A 213 0.47 -10.67 0.92
C VAL A 213 1.38 -10.62 -0.31
N VAL A 214 1.08 -11.38 -1.36
CA VAL A 214 1.71 -11.23 -2.68
C VAL A 214 1.15 -9.99 -3.36
N ASN A 215 1.96 -8.93 -3.44
CA ASN A 215 1.63 -7.70 -4.18
C ASN A 215 1.93 -7.86 -5.67
N LEU A 216 0.92 -8.10 -6.50
CA LEU A 216 1.15 -8.28 -7.94
C LEU A 216 1.52 -6.98 -8.65
N ASN A 217 1.08 -5.83 -8.14
CA ASN A 217 1.44 -4.52 -8.71
C ASN A 217 2.95 -4.26 -8.70
N ARG A 218 3.70 -4.86 -7.77
CA ARG A 218 5.17 -4.78 -7.71
C ARG A 218 5.84 -5.33 -8.97
N TYR A 219 5.26 -6.37 -9.56
CA TYR A 219 5.88 -7.13 -10.65
C TYR A 219 5.21 -6.87 -11.99
N LEU A 220 3.92 -6.52 -11.98
CA LEU A 220 3.04 -6.58 -13.13
C LEU A 220 2.28 -5.26 -13.31
N PRO A 221 2.11 -4.76 -14.55
CA PRO A 221 1.19 -3.67 -14.81
C PRO A 221 -0.27 -4.14 -14.62
N ILE A 222 -1.11 -3.25 -14.11
CA ILE A 222 -2.54 -3.53 -13.84
C ILE A 222 -3.33 -3.88 -15.12
N SER A 223 -2.80 -3.55 -16.29
CA SER A 223 -3.42 -3.82 -17.59
C SER A 223 -3.39 -5.28 -18.05
N LEU A 224 -2.69 -6.18 -17.34
CA LEU A 224 -2.58 -7.59 -17.73
C LEU A 224 -3.89 -8.38 -17.59
N GLY A 225 -4.81 -7.94 -16.74
CA GLY A 225 -6.09 -8.60 -16.52
C GLY A 225 -5.95 -9.85 -15.65
N ASP A 226 -5.66 -11.00 -16.27
CA ASP A 226 -5.64 -12.31 -15.60
C ASP A 226 -4.20 -12.79 -15.42
N VAL A 227 -3.87 -13.24 -14.20
CA VAL A 227 -2.55 -13.76 -13.87
C VAL A 227 -2.70 -15.06 -13.09
N ARG A 228 -1.97 -16.08 -13.54
CA ARG A 228 -1.97 -17.41 -12.92
C ARG A 228 -0.70 -17.63 -12.12
N LEU A 229 -0.86 -17.85 -10.83
CA LEU A 229 0.19 -18.19 -9.88
C LEU A 229 0.13 -19.69 -9.61
N THR A 230 1.27 -20.34 -9.51
CA THR A 230 1.36 -21.76 -9.19
C THR A 230 2.33 -22.00 -8.03
N ARG A 231 2.00 -23.02 -7.24
CA ARG A 231 2.84 -23.50 -6.15
C ARG A 231 2.68 -25.01 -5.98
N ARG A 232 3.81 -25.70 -5.79
CA ARG A 232 3.83 -27.15 -5.62
C ARG A 232 4.30 -27.54 -4.22
N PHE A 233 3.68 -28.58 -3.68
CA PHE A 233 4.02 -29.17 -2.39
C PHE A 233 3.82 -30.67 -2.44
N GLU A 234 4.40 -31.38 -1.46
CA GLU A 234 4.22 -32.81 -1.29
C GLU A 234 3.59 -33.12 0.06
N THR A 235 2.68 -34.10 0.07
CA THR A 235 2.13 -34.72 1.27
C THR A 235 2.61 -36.18 1.32
N PRO A 236 3.66 -36.53 2.10
CA PRO A 236 4.24 -37.86 2.06
C PRO A 236 3.28 -38.98 2.49
N GLU A 237 2.41 -38.69 3.46
CA GLU A 237 1.45 -39.64 4.03
C GLU A 237 0.00 -39.33 3.63
N GLY A 238 -0.22 -38.26 2.85
CA GLY A 238 -1.55 -37.69 2.63
C GLY A 238 -2.14 -37.10 3.92
N GLY A 239 -3.44 -36.83 3.91
CA GLY A 239 -4.19 -36.35 5.08
C GLY A 239 -4.84 -35.00 4.88
N ALA A 240 -5.39 -34.47 5.98
CA ALA A 240 -6.11 -33.21 5.98
C ALA A 240 -5.13 -32.03 5.81
N VAL A 241 -5.40 -31.20 4.81
CA VAL A 241 -4.71 -29.94 4.55
C VAL A 241 -5.72 -28.79 4.60
N ALA A 242 -5.44 -27.81 5.45
CA ALA A 242 -6.21 -26.58 5.56
C ALA A 242 -5.57 -25.48 4.72
N PHE A 243 -6.40 -24.78 3.96
CA PHE A 243 -6.04 -23.60 3.19
C PHE A 243 -6.77 -22.40 3.79
N GLU A 244 -6.02 -21.38 4.21
CA GLU A 244 -6.57 -20.10 4.63
C GLU A 244 -6.07 -19.01 3.69
N PHE A 245 -6.96 -18.14 3.24
CA PHE A 245 -6.60 -17.15 2.25
C PHE A 245 -7.49 -15.91 2.28
N GLY A 246 -6.97 -14.85 1.69
CA GLY A 246 -7.71 -13.66 1.33
C GLY A 246 -7.08 -13.03 0.11
N PHE A 247 -7.90 -12.37 -0.69
CA PHE A 247 -7.50 -11.85 -1.99
C PHE A 247 -8.18 -10.51 -2.23
N SER A 248 -7.60 -9.70 -3.10
CA SER A 248 -8.25 -8.50 -3.64
C SER A 248 -8.68 -8.79 -5.08
N ASP A 249 -9.76 -8.14 -5.52
CA ASP A 249 -10.44 -8.36 -6.80
C ASP A 249 -10.99 -9.79 -6.93
N ALA A 250 -10.68 -10.54 -7.98
CA ALA A 250 -11.25 -11.86 -8.22
C ALA A 250 -10.21 -12.98 -8.12
N LEU A 251 -10.62 -14.13 -7.59
CA LEU A 251 -9.78 -15.32 -7.44
C LEU A 251 -10.52 -16.58 -7.92
N SER A 252 -9.81 -17.43 -8.64
CA SER A 252 -10.11 -18.86 -8.80
C SER A 252 -8.95 -19.68 -8.22
N LEU A 253 -9.25 -20.58 -7.29
CA LEU A 253 -8.28 -21.46 -6.66
C LEU A 253 -8.47 -22.89 -7.16
N ASP A 254 -7.42 -23.48 -7.70
CA ASP A 254 -7.38 -24.86 -8.21
C ASP A 254 -6.39 -25.70 -7.40
N LEU A 255 -6.72 -26.96 -7.18
CA LEU A 255 -5.79 -27.99 -6.69
C LEU A 255 -5.84 -29.18 -7.65
N ASP A 256 -4.69 -29.56 -8.20
CA ASP A 256 -4.54 -30.68 -9.14
C ASP A 256 -5.50 -30.63 -10.34
N GLY A 257 -5.79 -29.41 -10.80
CA GLY A 257 -6.70 -29.14 -11.92
C GLY A 257 -8.20 -29.14 -11.55
N GLN A 258 -8.53 -29.29 -10.26
CA GLN A 258 -9.89 -29.15 -9.75
C GLN A 258 -10.07 -27.80 -9.05
N VAL A 259 -11.06 -27.02 -9.49
CA VAL A 259 -11.45 -25.76 -8.84
C VAL A 259 -11.97 -26.07 -7.43
N LEU A 260 -11.32 -25.52 -6.41
CA LEU A 260 -11.74 -25.58 -5.02
C LEU A 260 -12.59 -24.36 -4.62
N PHE A 261 -12.32 -23.20 -5.23
CA PHE A 261 -13.00 -21.94 -4.90
C PHE A 261 -12.99 -20.98 -6.09
N SER A 262 -14.05 -20.16 -6.19
CA SER A 262 -14.09 -19.00 -7.06
C SER A 262 -14.92 -17.89 -6.40
N GLY A 263 -14.43 -16.65 -6.43
CA GLY A 263 -15.10 -15.52 -5.80
C GLY A 263 -14.49 -14.15 -6.11
N GLU A 264 -15.15 -13.11 -5.60
CA GLU A 264 -14.78 -11.71 -5.76
C GLU A 264 -14.74 -10.99 -4.40
N ASN A 265 -13.74 -10.14 -4.20
CA ASN A 265 -13.53 -9.29 -3.04
C ASN A 265 -13.02 -7.91 -3.48
N THR A 266 -13.96 -7.07 -3.90
CA THR A 266 -13.72 -5.70 -4.33
C THR A 266 -14.07 -4.68 -3.25
N PHE A 267 -13.60 -3.45 -3.40
CA PHE A 267 -13.98 -2.34 -2.55
C PHE A 267 -15.48 -1.99 -2.72
N LYS A 268 -16.20 -1.96 -1.60
CA LYS A 268 -17.66 -1.70 -1.54
C LYS A 268 -18.03 -0.47 -0.73
N GLY A 269 -17.08 0.13 -0.01
CA GLY A 269 -17.32 1.36 0.75
C GLY A 269 -16.59 1.41 2.09
N PHE A 270 -16.93 2.44 2.86
CA PHE A 270 -16.27 2.75 4.14
C PHE A 270 -17.01 2.23 5.38
N GLU A 271 -18.09 1.45 5.22
CA GLU A 271 -18.97 1.03 6.33
C GLU A 271 -18.30 0.08 7.33
N ASP A 272 -17.60 -0.93 6.83
CA ASP A 272 -16.88 -1.91 7.66
C ASP A 272 -15.60 -2.41 6.98
N ARG A 273 -14.84 -3.22 7.72
CA ARG A 273 -13.55 -3.75 7.26
C ARG A 273 -13.69 -4.75 6.10
N ALA A 274 -14.77 -5.53 6.05
CA ALA A 274 -15.00 -6.48 4.96
C ALA A 274 -15.34 -5.76 3.63
N ALA A 275 -15.94 -4.57 3.70
CA ALA A 275 -16.19 -3.72 2.54
C ALA A 275 -14.93 -3.06 1.96
N ARG A 276 -13.76 -3.21 2.58
CA ARG A 276 -12.51 -2.59 2.10
C ARG A 276 -11.83 -3.36 0.97
N GLY A 277 -12.23 -4.61 0.69
CA GLY A 277 -11.57 -5.41 -0.35
C GLY A 277 -10.11 -5.74 -0.04
N TYR A 278 -9.74 -5.82 1.25
CA TYR A 278 -8.39 -6.16 1.67
C TYR A 278 -8.03 -7.59 1.30
N ALA A 279 -6.79 -7.81 0.84
CA ALA A 279 -6.21 -9.13 0.70
C ALA A 279 -5.80 -9.70 2.07
N GLU A 280 -6.78 -9.90 2.94
CA GLU A 280 -6.59 -10.26 4.35
C GLU A 280 -6.71 -11.77 4.56
N LEU A 281 -5.64 -12.37 5.11
CA LEU A 281 -5.61 -13.80 5.44
C LEU A 281 -6.76 -14.20 6.38
N GLY A 282 -7.34 -15.37 6.16
CA GLY A 282 -8.39 -15.93 7.02
C GLY A 282 -9.80 -15.41 6.71
N THR A 283 -9.96 -14.59 5.67
CA THR A 283 -11.29 -14.21 5.16
C THR A 283 -12.00 -15.34 4.44
N GLN A 284 -11.25 -16.30 3.89
CA GLN A 284 -11.72 -17.56 3.35
C GLN A 284 -10.93 -18.73 3.94
N SER A 285 -11.57 -19.88 4.08
CA SER A 285 -10.90 -21.13 4.47
C SER A 285 -11.56 -22.35 3.84
N LEU A 286 -10.72 -23.36 3.55
CA LEU A 286 -11.12 -24.64 2.97
C LEU A 286 -10.27 -25.74 3.60
N GLN A 287 -10.81 -26.96 3.65
CA GLN A 287 -10.05 -28.15 4.04
C GLN A 287 -10.20 -29.20 2.95
N GLN A 288 -9.10 -29.88 2.61
CA GLN A 288 -9.08 -30.99 1.66
C GLN A 288 -8.33 -32.17 2.25
N ASP A 289 -8.87 -33.37 2.09
CA ASP A 289 -8.16 -34.61 2.40
C ASP A 289 -7.38 -35.05 1.15
N LEU A 290 -6.06 -34.99 1.22
CA LEU A 290 -5.18 -35.26 0.09
C LEU A 290 -4.61 -36.68 0.15
N SER A 291 -4.48 -37.31 -1.01
CA SER A 291 -3.74 -38.56 -1.14
C SER A 291 -2.24 -38.32 -1.03
N PRO A 292 -1.43 -39.32 -0.60
CA PRO A 292 0.02 -39.21 -0.64
C PRO A 292 0.53 -38.82 -2.04
N GLY A 293 1.42 -37.83 -2.11
CA GLY A 293 2.08 -37.44 -3.35
C GLY A 293 2.33 -35.94 -3.50
N ALA A 294 2.71 -35.55 -4.72
CA ALA A 294 2.90 -34.16 -5.11
C ALA A 294 1.59 -33.55 -5.60
N HIS A 295 1.35 -32.30 -5.19
CA HIS A 295 0.17 -31.52 -5.54
C HIS A 295 0.57 -30.20 -6.16
N CYS A 296 -0.27 -29.71 -7.07
CA CYS A 296 -0.15 -28.41 -7.70
C CYS A 296 -1.32 -27.53 -7.30
N LEU A 297 -1.02 -26.47 -6.54
CA LEU A 297 -1.94 -25.40 -6.24
C LEU A 297 -1.80 -24.31 -7.31
N ALA A 298 -2.92 -23.84 -7.85
CA ALA A 298 -2.93 -22.68 -8.73
C ALA A 298 -3.94 -21.64 -8.27
N ALA A 299 -3.54 -20.37 -8.30
CA ALA A 299 -4.38 -19.23 -8.02
C ALA A 299 -4.44 -18.35 -9.27
N THR A 300 -5.59 -18.26 -9.90
CA THR A 300 -5.83 -17.33 -11.01
C THR A 300 -6.47 -16.08 -10.44
N LEU A 301 -5.72 -14.98 -10.39
CA LEU A 301 -6.24 -13.68 -10.00
C LEU A 301 -6.62 -12.88 -11.24
N ARG A 302 -7.63 -12.02 -11.09
CA ARG A 302 -7.99 -11.03 -12.10
C ARG A 302 -8.11 -9.66 -11.47
N ALA A 303 -7.38 -8.68 -12.00
CA ALA A 303 -7.55 -7.28 -11.62
C ALA A 303 -8.89 -6.74 -12.16
N SER A 304 -9.70 -6.16 -11.29
CA SER A 304 -11.02 -5.58 -11.64
C SER A 304 -11.16 -4.12 -11.22
N GLU A 305 -10.30 -3.66 -10.32
CA GLU A 305 -10.23 -2.29 -9.82
C GLU A 305 -8.90 -1.62 -10.20
N PRO A 306 -8.81 -0.29 -10.20
CA PRO A 306 -7.56 0.43 -10.49
C PRO A 306 -6.59 0.45 -9.28
N PHE A 307 -6.78 -0.43 -8.30
CA PHE A 307 -6.09 -0.42 -7.01
C PHE A 307 -5.22 -1.68 -6.84
N GLY A 308 -4.75 -1.91 -5.61
CA GLY A 308 -3.87 -3.02 -5.27
C GLY A 308 -4.57 -4.35 -5.37
N TRP A 309 -3.92 -5.31 -6.03
CA TRP A 309 -4.43 -6.67 -6.17
C TRP A 309 -3.36 -7.70 -5.79
N GLY A 310 -3.80 -8.80 -5.22
CA GLY A 310 -2.90 -9.73 -4.56
C GLY A 310 -3.60 -10.81 -3.75
N LEU A 311 -2.78 -11.67 -3.15
CA LEU A 311 -3.21 -12.87 -2.42
C LEU A 311 -2.40 -13.02 -1.14
N ALA A 312 -3.08 -13.13 0.00
CA ALA A 312 -2.54 -13.74 1.21
C ALA A 312 -2.97 -15.20 1.24
N PHE A 313 -2.03 -16.12 1.43
CA PHE A 313 -2.33 -17.56 1.41
C PHE A 313 -1.47 -18.29 2.43
N ALA A 314 -2.10 -19.14 3.25
CA ALA A 314 -1.44 -20.00 4.20
C ALA A 314 -1.93 -21.44 4.06
N VAL A 315 -1.03 -22.39 4.30
CA VAL A 315 -1.32 -23.82 4.26
C VAL A 315 -0.86 -24.47 5.55
N CYS A 316 -1.74 -25.26 6.14
CA CYS A 316 -1.45 -26.07 7.32
C CYS A 316 -1.78 -27.53 7.03
N GLY A 317 -0.79 -28.41 7.15
CA GLY A 317 -0.94 -29.85 6.95
C GLY A 317 0.27 -30.58 7.55
N GLU A 318 0.04 -31.74 8.16
CA GLU A 318 1.10 -32.50 8.81
C GLU A 318 2.07 -33.08 7.78
N GLY A 319 3.38 -32.93 8.01
CA GLY A 319 4.42 -33.48 7.14
C GLY A 319 4.53 -32.85 5.74
N LEU A 320 3.73 -31.81 5.45
CA LEU A 320 3.77 -31.10 4.17
C LEU A 320 5.11 -30.38 4.01
N HIS A 321 5.66 -30.45 2.80
CA HIS A 321 6.83 -29.63 2.44
C HIS A 321 6.68 -29.02 1.05
N TRP A 322 7.15 -27.78 0.93
CA TRP A 322 7.13 -27.05 -0.34
C TRP A 322 8.21 -27.55 -1.29
N LEU A 323 7.83 -27.76 -2.54
CA LEU A 323 8.77 -28.00 -3.62
C LEU A 323 9.42 -26.68 -4.10
N PRO A 324 10.51 -26.71 -4.88
CA PRO A 324 11.10 -25.51 -5.48
C PRO A 324 10.05 -24.64 -6.20
N VAL A 325 10.26 -23.32 -6.19
CA VAL A 325 9.37 -22.36 -6.88
C VAL A 325 9.79 -22.30 -8.36
N GLU A 326 9.22 -23.17 -9.18
CA GLU A 326 9.54 -23.28 -10.61
C GLU A 326 8.28 -23.58 -11.43
N LEU A 327 8.36 -23.33 -12.74
CA LEU A 327 7.33 -23.77 -13.68
C LEU A 327 7.34 -25.30 -13.67
N GLY A 328 6.18 -25.90 -13.36
CA GLY A 328 6.03 -27.34 -13.18
C GLY A 328 6.29 -28.17 -14.43
#